data_AF-A0A9E1KSI8-F1
#
_entry.id   AF-A0A9E1KSI8-F1
#
_cell.length_a   1.000
_cell.length_b   1.000
_cell.length_c   1.000
_cell.angle_alpha   90.00
_cell.angle_beta   90.00
_cell.angle_gamma   90.00
#
_symmetry.space_group_name_H-M   'P 1'
#
loop_
_entity.id
_entity.type
_entity.pdbx_description
1 polymer ?
#
loop_
_entity_poly.entity_id
_entity_poly.type
_entity_poly.pdbx_seq_one_letter_code
_entity_poly.pdbx_strand_id
1 'polypeptide(L)'
;MSDSIVNPELSAEVAHLKQRFQTFINDEVIPMEPVLEAAEEAAEQAIQTLKSRAKELGLWALGHPQEIGGGGLPFMAFVHMNEVIGRSHYGQLAVGSISMQDSIMLHRYGTEAQQAQWLRP
;
A
#
# COMPACT_ATOMS: atom_id res chain seq x y z
N MET A 1 31.95 3.74 -14.82
CA MET A 1 31.14 4.96 -14.91
C MET A 1 29.96 4.75 -13.99
N SER A 2 30.06 5.32 -12.79
CA SER A 2 29.07 5.22 -11.73
C SER A 2 28.06 6.32 -11.97
N ASP A 3 27.07 6.06 -12.82
CA ASP A 3 25.90 6.94 -12.87
C ASP A 3 25.15 6.74 -11.57
N SER A 4 25.32 7.74 -10.70
CA SER A 4 24.36 8.24 -9.73
C SER A 4 23.31 7.20 -9.33
N ILE A 5 23.47 6.62 -8.13
CA ILE A 5 22.33 6.10 -7.37
C ILE A 5 21.45 7.32 -7.16
N VAL A 6 20.58 7.59 -8.12
CA VAL A 6 19.81 8.82 -8.20
C VAL A 6 19.01 8.86 -6.90
N ASN A 7 19.32 9.83 -6.06
CA ASN A 7 18.37 10.36 -5.10
C ASN A 7 17.71 11.54 -5.82
N PRO A 8 16.74 11.31 -6.75
CA PRO A 8 16.08 12.41 -7.41
C PRO A 8 15.31 13.12 -6.30
N GLU A 9 15.50 14.43 -6.19
CA GLU A 9 14.80 15.21 -5.16
C GLU A 9 13.33 14.80 -5.10
N LEU A 10 12.90 14.41 -3.90
CA LEU A 10 11.52 14.04 -3.63
C LEU A 10 10.66 15.24 -4.03
N SER A 11 9.87 15.11 -5.10
CA SER A 11 9.01 16.22 -5.52
C SER A 11 8.13 16.64 -4.34
N ALA A 12 7.73 17.90 -4.28
CA ALA A 12 6.88 18.40 -3.19
C ALA A 12 5.59 17.58 -3.03
N GLU A 13 5.06 17.06 -4.14
CA GLU A 13 3.91 16.16 -4.15
C GLU A 13 4.22 14.81 -3.48
N VAL A 14 5.35 14.17 -3.84
CA VAL A 14 5.76 12.91 -3.22
C VAL A 14 6.11 13.12 -1.74
N ALA A 15 6.71 14.25 -1.38
CA ALA A 15 6.99 14.60 0.01
C ALA A 15 5.69 14.75 0.83
N HIS A 16 4.71 15.46 0.28
CA HIS A 16 3.40 15.62 0.92
C HIS A 16 2.65 14.28 1.05
N LEU A 17 2.70 13.44 0.01
CA LEU A 17 2.13 12.09 0.09
C LEU A 17 2.84 11.24 1.16
N LYS A 18 4.18 11.29 1.22
CA LYS A 18 4.96 10.60 2.25
C LYS A 18 4.54 11.02 3.65
N GLN A 19 4.32 12.32 3.88
CA GLN A 19 3.85 12.85 5.15
C GLN A 19 2.46 12.28 5.52
N ARG A 20 1.54 12.18 4.56
CA ARG A 20 0.21 11.57 4.80
C ARG A 20 0.32 10.09 5.19
N PHE A 21 1.20 9.33 4.53
CA PHE A 21 1.51 7.96 4.97
C PHE A 21 2.14 7.94 6.35
N GLN A 22 3.02 8.89 6.70
CA GLN A 22 3.64 8.94 8.03
C GLN A 22 2.60 9.15 9.12
N THR A 23 1.67 10.09 8.94
CA THR A 23 0.56 10.30 9.86
C THR A 23 -0.29 9.04 9.98
N PHE A 24 -0.76 8.47 8.87
CA PHE A 24 -1.61 7.28 8.92
C PHE A 24 -0.90 6.08 9.58
N ILE A 25 0.35 5.80 9.22
CA ILE A 25 1.09 4.66 9.78
C ILE A 25 1.42 4.88 11.25
N ASN A 26 1.97 6.04 11.63
CA ASN A 26 2.43 6.27 13.00
C ASN A 26 1.27 6.50 13.99
N ASP A 27 0.21 7.17 13.55
CA ASP A 27 -0.84 7.65 14.46
C ASP A 27 -2.08 6.74 14.44
N GLU A 28 -2.27 5.93 13.39
CA GLU A 28 -3.45 5.06 13.26
C GLU A 28 -3.09 3.57 13.20
N VAL A 29 -2.07 3.17 12.42
CA VAL A 29 -1.72 1.73 12.25
C VAL A 29 -0.88 1.19 13.42
N ILE A 30 0.25 1.82 13.76
CA ILE A 30 1.15 1.36 14.81
C ILE A 30 0.45 1.22 16.18
N PRO A 31 -0.39 2.18 16.62
CA PRO A 31 -1.10 2.05 17.90
C PRO A 31 -2.07 0.86 17.97
N MET A 32 -2.48 0.32 16.81
CA MET A 32 -3.36 -0.85 16.72
C MET A 32 -2.62 -2.18 16.72
N GLU A 33 -1.28 -2.19 16.62
CA GLU A 33 -0.48 -3.43 16.62
C GLU A 33 -0.79 -4.38 17.79
N PRO A 34 -0.91 -3.91 19.06
CA PRO A 34 -1.23 -4.82 20.16
C PRO A 34 -2.59 -5.52 20.01
N VAL A 35 -3.57 -4.86 19.38
CA VAL A 35 -4.89 -5.45 19.09
C VAL A 35 -4.78 -6.47 17.96
N LEU A 36 -4.01 -6.13 16.92
CA LEU A 36 -3.79 -6.98 15.74
C LEU A 36 -2.98 -8.25 16.07
N GLU A 37 -2.22 -8.25 17.16
CA GLU A 37 -1.43 -9.40 17.62
C GLU A 37 -2.19 -10.33 18.59
N ALA A 38 -3.19 -9.81 19.33
CA ALA A 38 -3.72 -10.51 20.50
C ALA A 38 -4.89 -11.48 20.22
N ALA A 39 -5.91 -11.06 19.46
CA ALA A 39 -7.16 -11.81 19.33
C ALA A 39 -7.72 -11.75 17.89
N GLU A 40 -8.14 -12.89 17.35
CA GLU A 40 -8.47 -13.05 15.93
C GLU A 40 -9.65 -12.18 15.47
N GLU A 41 -10.77 -12.17 16.19
CA GLU A 41 -11.95 -11.37 15.81
C GLU A 41 -11.70 -9.86 15.94
N ALA A 42 -11.05 -9.43 17.04
CA ALA A 42 -10.71 -8.03 17.25
C ALA A 42 -9.66 -7.54 16.24
N ALA A 43 -8.70 -8.40 15.88
CA ALA A 43 -7.70 -8.12 14.85
C ALA A 43 -8.35 -7.99 13.47
N GLU A 44 -9.30 -8.86 13.12
CA GLU A 44 -10.03 -8.76 11.87
C GLU A 44 -10.83 -7.45 11.80
N GLN A 45 -11.56 -7.10 12.85
CA GLN A 45 -12.30 -5.84 12.89
C GLN A 45 -11.36 -4.63 12.81
N ALA A 46 -10.25 -4.65 13.54
CA ALA A 46 -9.24 -3.59 13.54
C ALA A 46 -8.65 -3.39 12.13
N ILE A 47 -8.25 -4.48 11.45
CA ILE A 47 -7.67 -4.34 10.12
C ILE A 47 -8.71 -3.87 9.10
N GLN A 48 -9.98 -4.30 9.19
CA GLN A 48 -11.02 -3.78 8.29
C GLN A 48 -11.28 -2.29 8.50
N THR A 49 -11.24 -1.83 9.75
CA THR A 49 -11.31 -0.38 10.06
C THR A 49 -10.13 0.36 9.44
N LEU A 50 -8.89 -0.12 9.60
CA LEU A 50 -7.70 0.50 8.99
C LEU A 50 -7.76 0.53 7.47
N LYS A 51 -8.21 -0.55 6.82
CA LYS A 51 -8.39 -0.60 5.36
C LYS A 51 -9.43 0.41 4.88
N SER A 52 -10.56 0.52 5.58
CA SER A 52 -11.62 1.48 5.26
C SER A 52 -11.08 2.91 5.40
N ARG A 53 -10.32 3.16 6.45
CA ARG A 53 -9.67 4.44 6.69
C ARG A 53 -8.64 4.81 5.62
N ALA A 54 -7.80 3.86 5.20
CA ALA A 54 -6.87 4.07 4.10
C ALA A 54 -7.59 4.43 2.78
N LYS A 55 -8.76 3.84 2.51
CA LYS A 55 -9.60 4.18 1.35
C LYS A 55 -10.16 5.60 1.45
N GLU A 56 -10.72 5.99 2.60
CA GLU A 56 -11.20 7.37 2.85
C GLU A 56 -10.10 8.40 2.67
N LEU A 57 -8.89 8.08 3.15
CA LEU A 57 -7.72 8.93 3.01
C LEU A 57 -7.11 8.88 1.61
N GLY A 58 -7.60 8.07 0.67
CA GLY A 58 -7.03 7.93 -0.67
C GLY A 58 -5.60 7.37 -0.67
N LEU A 59 -5.26 6.52 0.30
CA LEU A 59 -3.96 5.85 0.45
C LEU A 59 -4.01 4.36 0.04
N TRP A 60 -5.19 3.87 -0.35
CA TRP A 60 -5.43 2.48 -0.69
C TRP A 60 -4.85 2.09 -2.05
N ALA A 61 -4.10 0.98 -2.07
CA ALA A 61 -3.60 0.31 -3.28
C ALA A 61 -2.89 1.25 -4.27
N LEU A 62 -2.18 2.26 -3.77
CA LEU A 62 -1.56 3.27 -4.65
C LEU A 62 -0.45 2.69 -5.53
N GLY A 63 0.20 1.61 -5.11
CA GLY A 63 1.20 0.92 -5.93
C GLY A 63 0.59 0.09 -7.07
N HIS A 64 -0.67 -0.36 -6.95
CA HIS A 64 -1.28 -1.21 -7.97
C HIS A 64 -1.48 -0.44 -9.29
N PRO A 65 -1.36 -1.12 -10.46
CA PRO A 65 -1.61 -0.50 -11.75
C PRO A 65 -3.00 0.11 -11.88
N GLN A 66 -3.09 1.25 -12.58
CA GLN A 66 -4.37 1.97 -12.74
C GLN A 66 -5.38 1.17 -13.57
N GLU A 67 -4.89 0.38 -14.53
CA GLU A 67 -5.68 -0.45 -15.46
C GLU A 67 -6.50 -1.52 -14.73
N ILE A 68 -6.11 -1.86 -13.50
CA ILE A 68 -6.80 -2.84 -12.64
C ILE A 68 -7.47 -2.18 -11.42
N GLY A 69 -7.62 -0.85 -11.44
CA GLY A 69 -8.29 -0.10 -10.37
C GLY A 69 -7.38 0.33 -9.21
N GLY A 70 -6.06 0.20 -9.35
CA GLY A 70 -5.07 0.74 -8.41
C GLY A 70 -4.83 2.24 -8.57
N GLY A 71 -3.98 2.80 -7.70
CA GLY A 71 -3.63 4.23 -7.75
C GLY A 71 -2.54 4.60 -8.75
N GLY A 72 -1.83 3.63 -9.33
CA GLY A 72 -0.89 3.86 -10.43
C GLY A 72 0.35 4.70 -10.08
N LEU A 73 0.76 4.73 -8.81
CA LEU A 73 1.90 5.53 -8.37
C LEU A 73 3.20 5.01 -9.01
N PRO A 74 4.05 5.89 -9.60
CA PRO A 74 5.31 5.46 -10.20
C PRO A 74 6.22 4.75 -9.18
N PHE A 75 6.98 3.76 -9.65
CA PHE A 75 7.78 2.89 -8.79
C PHE A 75 8.66 3.65 -7.79
N MET A 76 9.43 4.65 -8.24
CA MET A 76 10.31 5.42 -7.35
C MET A 76 9.55 6.24 -6.30
N ALA A 77 8.39 6.81 -6.66
CA ALA A 77 7.55 7.49 -5.68
C ALA A 77 6.98 6.49 -4.65
N PHE A 78 6.58 5.29 -5.11
CA PHE A 78 6.08 4.24 -4.23
C PHE A 78 7.17 3.66 -3.31
N VAL A 79 8.44 3.61 -3.72
CA VAL A 79 9.57 3.23 -2.85
C VAL A 79 9.62 4.12 -1.60
N HIS A 80 9.48 5.43 -1.76
CA HIS A 80 9.47 6.35 -0.62
C HIS A 80 8.26 6.17 0.31
N MET A 81 7.12 5.71 -0.21
CA MET A 81 5.97 5.34 0.63
C MET A 81 6.26 4.05 1.40
N ASN A 82 6.91 3.07 0.76
CA ASN A 82 7.24 1.79 1.40
C ASN A 82 8.24 1.94 2.56
N GLU A 83 9.14 2.91 2.53
CA GLU A 83 9.99 3.26 3.68
C GLU A 83 9.17 3.57 4.94
N VAL A 84 7.99 4.15 4.76
CA VAL A 84 7.07 4.51 5.85
C VAL A 84 6.14 3.35 6.17
N ILE A 85 5.53 2.75 5.15
CA ILE A 85 4.61 1.61 5.29
C ILE A 85 5.29 0.47 6.06
N GLY A 86 6.56 0.19 5.76
CA GLY A 86 7.35 -0.88 6.39
C GLY A 86 7.70 -0.64 7.86
N ARG A 87 7.35 0.49 8.46
CA ARG A 87 7.53 0.75 9.90
C ARG A 87 6.60 -0.11 10.78
N SER A 88 5.53 -0.64 10.20
CA SER A 88 4.59 -1.55 10.86
C SER A 88 4.52 -2.87 10.11
N HIS A 89 4.46 -3.98 10.85
CA HIS A 89 4.22 -5.31 10.26
C HIS A 89 2.90 -5.37 9.47
N TYR A 90 1.90 -4.60 9.90
CA TYR A 90 0.56 -4.56 9.30
C TYR A 90 0.40 -3.45 8.27
N GLY A 91 1.42 -2.61 8.04
CA GLY A 91 1.33 -1.45 7.17
C GLY A 91 0.89 -1.80 5.75
N GLN A 92 1.51 -2.81 5.14
CA GLN A 92 1.15 -3.24 3.77
C GLN A 92 -0.29 -3.76 3.68
N LEU A 93 -0.78 -4.41 4.73
CA LEU A 93 -2.15 -4.92 4.80
C LEU A 93 -3.16 -3.77 4.97
N ALA A 94 -2.84 -2.79 5.81
CA ALA A 94 -3.68 -1.62 6.07
C ALA A 94 -3.88 -0.76 4.82
N VAL A 95 -2.84 -0.60 3.99
CA VAL A 95 -2.91 0.22 2.76
C VAL A 95 -3.23 -0.59 1.50
N GLY A 96 -3.42 -1.91 1.61
CA GLY A 96 -3.78 -2.77 0.49
C GLY A 96 -2.64 -3.10 -0.47
N SER A 97 -1.38 -2.84 -0.10
CA SER A 97 -0.20 -3.09 -0.93
C SER A 97 0.31 -4.53 -0.89
N ILE A 98 -0.15 -5.34 0.07
CA ILE A 98 0.33 -6.72 0.24
C ILE A 98 0.11 -7.60 -1.00
N SER A 99 -0.96 -7.35 -1.77
CA SER A 99 -1.30 -8.12 -2.98
C SER A 99 -0.69 -7.57 -4.27
N MET A 100 0.12 -6.51 -4.21
CA MET A 100 0.55 -5.77 -5.40
C MET A 100 1.28 -6.65 -6.42
N GLN A 101 2.22 -7.48 -5.96
CA GLN A 101 2.99 -8.35 -6.85
C GLN A 101 2.10 -9.40 -7.51
N ASP A 102 1.20 -10.02 -6.74
CA ASP A 102 0.24 -11.01 -7.26
C ASP A 102 -0.69 -10.39 -8.30
N SER A 103 -1.21 -9.19 -8.02
CA SER A 103 -2.05 -8.44 -8.95
C SER A 103 -1.32 -8.10 -10.25
N ILE A 104 -0.03 -7.69 -10.18
CA ILE A 104 0.78 -7.42 -11.38
C ILE A 104 1.01 -8.70 -12.19
N MET A 105 1.30 -9.83 -11.53
CA MET A 105 1.54 -11.10 -12.21
C MET A 105 0.27 -11.63 -12.87
N LEU A 106 -0.86 -11.60 -12.17
CA LEU A 106 -2.16 -11.97 -12.73
C LEU A 106 -2.56 -11.06 -13.90
N HIS A 107 -2.31 -9.75 -13.80
CA HIS A 107 -2.60 -8.82 -14.88
C HIS A 107 -1.80 -9.13 -16.16
N ARG A 108 -0.51 -9.43 -16.00
CA ARG A 108 0.41 -9.63 -17.14
C ARG A 108 0.32 -11.02 -17.75
N TYR A 109 0.07 -12.04 -16.93
CA TYR A 109 0.26 -13.44 -17.33
C TYR A 109 -0.91 -14.35 -16.99
N GLY A 110 -1.90 -13.87 -16.24
CA GLY A 110 -3.10 -14.63 -15.93
C GLY A 110 -3.97 -14.82 -17.18
N THR A 111 -4.61 -15.99 -17.29
CA THR A 111 -5.65 -16.22 -18.30
C THR A 111 -6.81 -15.25 -18.11
N GLU A 112 -7.63 -15.04 -19.13
CA GLU A 112 -8.84 -14.21 -19.01
C GLU A 112 -9.75 -14.66 -17.88
N ALA A 113 -9.90 -15.98 -17.71
CA ALA A 113 -10.67 -16.56 -16.60
C ALA A 113 -10.04 -16.22 -15.24
N GLN A 114 -8.71 -16.28 -15.12
CA GLN A 114 -8.00 -15.90 -13.89
C GLN A 114 -8.16 -14.40 -13.58
N GLN A 115 -7.97 -13.54 -14.57
CA GLN A 115 -8.14 -12.11 -14.36
C GLN A 115 -9.59 -11.76 -13.98
N ALA A 116 -10.58 -12.40 -14.62
CA ALA A 116 -11.99 -12.17 -14.29
C ALA A 116 -12.36 -12.63 -12.87
N GLN A 117 -11.79 -13.73 -12.38
CA GLN A 117 -12.12 -14.27 -11.06
C GLN A 117 -11.40 -13.56 -9.90
N TRP A 118 -10.15 -13.11 -10.09
CA TRP A 118 -9.30 -12.66 -8.98
C TRP A 118 -8.80 -11.21 -9.08
N LEU A 119 -8.89 -10.57 -10.24
CA LEU A 119 -8.27 -9.25 -10.47
C LEU A 119 -9.27 -8.12 -10.67
N ARG A 120 -10.47 -8.42 -11.19
CA ARG A 120 -11.52 -7.42 -11.36
C ARG A 120 -12.15 -7.08 -9.99
N PRO A 121 -12.50 -5.81 -9.73
CA PRO A 121 -13.17 -5.40 -8.50
C PRO A 121 -14.48 -6.14 -8.23
#